data_AF-A0A1H9YIU3-F1
#
_entry.id   AF-A0A1H9YIU3-F1
#
_cell.length_a   1.000
_cell.length_b   1.000
_cell.length_c   1.000
_cell.angle_alpha   90.00
_cell.angle_beta   90.00
_cell.angle_gamma   90.00
#
_symmetry.space_group_name_H-M   'P 1'
#
loop_
_entity.id
_entity.type
_entity.pdbx_description
1 polymer ?
#
loop_
_entity_poly.entity_id
_entity_poly.type
_entity_poly.pdbx_seq_one_letter_code
_entity_poly.pdbx_strand_id
1 'polypeptide(L)'
;METREATAEVDDADNRTQQATHSMGRLSDQIRQSAATVERLAGDGRKVSEVMGVIREIADQTNLLALNAAIEAARAGEAGRGFAVVADEVRSLAAKTQEATTRIDTIVDTITRGSNDATEFMRASEIVAGETSEAVDAVRQTLAGINDRMKQISDATIQVATAAEEQTSVSDDINRNVTDVSETAENMRTSAEENLRRVPELESMAREARELASRIHQKG
;
A
#
# COMPACT_ATOMS: atom_id res chain seq x y z
N MET A 1 6.73 -24.18 -8.19
CA MET A 1 5.54 -24.10 -7.31
C MET A 1 5.62 -22.85 -6.46
N GLU A 2 6.73 -22.63 -5.76
CA GLU A 2 7.01 -21.43 -4.97
C GLU A 2 6.88 -20.11 -5.75
N THR A 3 7.31 -20.05 -7.02
CA THR A 3 7.19 -18.82 -7.82
C THR A 3 5.75 -18.43 -8.12
N ARG A 4 4.86 -19.40 -8.34
CA ARG A 4 3.44 -19.16 -8.58
C ARG A 4 2.73 -18.69 -7.31
N GLU A 5 3.11 -19.26 -6.17
CA GLU A 5 2.58 -18.86 -4.86
C GLU A 5 2.99 -17.43 -4.51
N ALA A 6 4.28 -17.09 -4.65
CA ALA A 6 4.77 -15.73 -4.46
C ALA A 6 4.15 -14.72 -5.44
N THR A 7 3.86 -15.12 -6.69
CA THR A 7 3.14 -14.25 -7.64
C THR A 7 1.71 -13.98 -7.15
N ALA A 8 1.01 -15.01 -6.65
CA ALA A 8 -0.33 -14.85 -6.10
C ALA A 8 -0.36 -13.96 -4.85
N GLU A 9 0.64 -14.06 -3.97
CA GLU A 9 0.78 -13.16 -2.81
C GLU A 9 1.00 -11.71 -3.23
N VAL A 10 1.81 -11.46 -4.27
CA VAL A 10 2.04 -10.12 -4.81
C VAL A 10 0.76 -9.54 -5.43
N ASP A 11 0.00 -10.35 -6.17
CA ASP A 11 -1.28 -9.92 -6.75
C ASP A 11 -2.34 -9.61 -5.65
N ASP A 12 -2.38 -10.39 -4.56
CA ASP A 12 -3.23 -10.06 -3.41
C ASP A 12 -2.79 -8.76 -2.72
N ALA A 13 -1.47 -8.56 -2.56
CA ALA A 13 -0.93 -7.32 -2.00
C ALA A 13 -1.22 -6.08 -2.89
N ASP A 14 -1.17 -6.23 -4.22
CA ASP A 14 -1.55 -5.16 -5.16
C ASP A 14 -3.05 -4.82 -5.03
N ASN A 15 -3.91 -5.83 -4.95
CA ASN A 15 -5.34 -5.61 -4.72
C ASN A 15 -5.62 -4.89 -3.39
N ARG A 16 -4.94 -5.28 -2.30
CA ARG A 16 -5.09 -4.61 -1.00
C ARG A 16 -4.59 -3.17 -1.02
N THR A 17 -3.49 -2.89 -1.69
CA THR A 17 -2.98 -1.52 -1.83
C THR A 17 -3.91 -0.65 -2.69
N GLN A 18 -4.49 -1.18 -3.77
CA GLN A 18 -5.53 -0.47 -4.53
C GLN A 18 -6.76 -0.13 -3.66
N GLN A 19 -7.22 -1.06 -2.83
CA GLN A 19 -8.31 -0.81 -1.88
C GLN A 19 -7.94 0.26 -0.85
N ALA A 20 -6.69 0.27 -0.38
CA ALA A 20 -6.17 1.29 0.52
C ALA A 20 -6.17 2.68 -0.14
N THR A 21 -5.69 2.81 -1.38
CA THR A 21 -5.74 4.06 -2.14
C THR A 21 -7.17 4.57 -2.31
N HIS A 22 -8.12 3.69 -2.67
CA HIS A 22 -9.52 4.08 -2.79
C HIS A 22 -10.11 4.54 -1.45
N SER A 23 -9.75 3.86 -0.36
CA SER A 23 -10.18 4.23 1.00
C SER A 23 -9.61 5.59 1.43
N MET A 24 -8.36 5.89 1.10
CA MET A 24 -7.72 7.19 1.36
C MET A 24 -8.34 8.32 0.55
N GLY A 25 -8.70 8.06 -0.71
CA GLY A 25 -9.46 9.01 -1.53
C GLY A 25 -10.80 9.36 -0.89
N ARG A 26 -11.56 8.34 -0.46
CA ARG A 26 -12.83 8.55 0.26
C ARG A 26 -12.64 9.29 1.58
N LEU A 27 -11.60 8.97 2.34
CA LEU A 27 -11.28 9.66 3.60
C LEU A 27 -11.03 11.15 3.35
N SER A 28 -10.25 11.48 2.32
CA SER A 28 -9.96 12.87 1.93
C SER A 28 -11.23 13.63 1.56
N ASP A 29 -12.15 13.00 0.82
CA ASP A 29 -13.45 13.59 0.49
C ASP A 29 -14.33 13.83 1.73
N GLN A 30 -14.35 12.88 2.67
CA GLN A 30 -15.08 13.03 3.93
C GLN A 30 -14.51 14.13 4.82
N ILE A 31 -13.17 14.27 4.86
CA ILE A 31 -12.49 15.36 5.57
C ILE A 31 -12.89 16.71 4.96
N ARG A 32 -12.82 16.84 3.62
CA ARG A 32 -13.23 18.07 2.92
C ARG A 32 -14.69 18.45 3.17
N GLN A 33 -15.60 17.47 3.13
CA GLN A 33 -17.01 17.72 3.42
C GLN A 33 -17.25 18.15 4.87
N SER A 34 -16.53 17.53 5.82
CA SER A 34 -16.61 17.88 7.23
C SER A 34 -16.07 19.28 7.49
N ALA A 35 -14.94 19.64 6.85
CA ALA A 35 -14.35 20.97 6.93
C ALA A 35 -15.33 22.05 6.44
N ALA A 36 -15.97 21.83 5.29
CA ALA A 36 -16.98 22.76 4.77
C ALA A 36 -18.19 22.92 5.71
N THR A 37 -18.61 21.83 6.36
CA THR A 37 -19.73 21.85 7.32
C THR A 37 -19.38 22.66 8.56
N VAL A 38 -18.17 22.50 9.07
CA VAL A 38 -17.68 23.22 10.25
C VAL A 38 -17.38 24.70 9.93
N GLU A 39 -16.84 25.02 8.74
CA GLU A 39 -16.69 26.41 8.29
C GLU A 39 -18.05 27.11 8.21
N ARG A 40 -19.10 26.42 7.75
CA ARG A 40 -20.46 26.95 7.78
C ARG A 40 -20.95 27.19 9.21
N LEU A 41 -20.68 26.28 10.14
CA LEU A 41 -21.03 26.45 11.55
C LEU A 41 -20.35 27.68 12.17
N ALA A 42 -19.07 27.91 11.88
CA ALA A 42 -18.36 29.13 12.29
C ALA A 42 -18.99 30.39 11.68
N GLY A 43 -19.41 30.31 10.41
CA GLY A 43 -20.14 31.38 9.72
C GLY A 43 -21.48 31.70 10.36
N ASP A 44 -22.27 30.68 10.72
CA ASP A 44 -23.55 30.85 11.39
C ASP A 44 -23.38 31.37 12.81
N GLY A 45 -22.32 30.97 13.52
CA GLY A 45 -21.93 31.56 14.81
C GLY A 45 -21.74 33.07 14.71
N ARG A 46 -20.99 33.56 13.71
CA ARG A 46 -20.81 35.01 13.49
C ARG A 46 -22.13 35.76 13.27
N LYS A 47 -23.07 35.18 12.51
CA LYS A 47 -24.40 35.78 12.32
C LYS A 47 -25.19 35.85 13.61
N VAL A 48 -25.10 34.83 14.47
CA VAL A 48 -25.75 34.85 15.78
C VAL A 48 -25.16 35.95 16.65
N SER A 49 -23.83 36.13 16.68
CA SER A 49 -23.20 37.24 17.42
C SER A 49 -23.64 38.60 16.91
N GLU A 50 -23.81 38.79 15.60
CA GLU A 50 -24.36 40.04 15.03
C GLU A 50 -25.78 40.32 15.55
N VAL A 51 -26.66 39.32 15.51
CA VAL A 51 -28.03 39.42 16.05
C VAL A 51 -28.02 39.70 17.56
N MET A 52 -27.13 39.05 18.33
CA MET A 52 -26.99 39.33 19.77
C MET A 52 -26.55 40.77 20.03
N GLY A 53 -25.70 41.35 19.16
CA GLY A 53 -25.33 42.76 19.21
C GLY A 53 -26.55 43.69 19.09
N VAL A 54 -27.43 43.43 18.12
CA VAL A 54 -28.67 44.19 17.93
C VAL A 54 -29.63 44.04 19.13
N ILE A 55 -29.78 42.83 19.67
CA ILE A 55 -30.64 42.62 20.86
C ILE A 55 -30.08 43.35 22.08
N ARG A 56 -28.76 43.35 22.26
CA ARG A 56 -28.09 44.09 23.33
C ARG A 56 -28.37 45.59 23.21
N GLU A 57 -28.25 46.15 21.99
CA GLU A 57 -28.59 47.54 21.71
C GLU A 57 -30.07 47.87 22.01
N ILE A 58 -31.00 46.99 21.60
CA ILE A 58 -32.43 47.14 21.91
C ILE A 58 -32.67 47.11 23.43
N ALA A 59 -31.98 46.23 24.15
CA ALA A 59 -32.11 46.14 25.60
C ALA A 59 -31.53 47.39 26.29
N ASP A 60 -30.40 47.93 25.82
CA ASP A 60 -29.85 49.23 26.28
C ASP A 60 -30.83 50.39 26.06
N GLN A 61 -31.42 50.48 24.87
CA GLN A 61 -32.43 51.49 24.55
C GLN A 61 -33.69 51.33 25.42
N THR A 62 -34.14 50.09 25.64
CA THR A 62 -35.30 49.78 26.50
C THR A 62 -35.02 50.17 27.95
N ASN A 63 -33.82 49.88 28.44
CA ASN A 63 -33.37 50.28 29.78
C ASN A 63 -33.36 51.81 29.95
N LEU A 64 -32.89 52.54 28.93
CA LEU A 64 -32.87 54.01 28.92
C LEU A 64 -34.29 54.61 28.84
N LEU A 65 -35.18 54.03 28.03
CA LEU A 65 -36.59 54.41 27.95
C LEU A 65 -37.31 54.20 29.29
N ALA A 66 -37.07 53.04 29.93
CA ALA A 66 -37.63 52.72 31.25
C ALA A 66 -37.13 53.71 32.32
N LEU A 67 -35.85 54.07 32.28
CA LEU A 67 -35.29 55.08 33.19
C LEU A 67 -35.99 56.44 33.02
N ASN A 68 -36.19 56.90 31.78
CA ASN A 68 -36.90 58.15 31.51
C ASN A 68 -38.35 58.09 31.99
N ALA A 69 -39.03 56.96 31.81
CA ALA A 69 -40.39 56.75 32.30
C ALA A 69 -40.46 56.76 33.85
N ALA A 70 -39.49 56.16 34.53
CA ALA A 70 -39.40 56.20 35.99
C ALA A 70 -39.20 57.63 36.52
N ILE A 71 -38.37 58.43 35.84
CA ILE A 71 -38.17 59.86 36.17
C ILE A 71 -39.47 60.64 36.03
N GLU A 72 -40.19 60.46 34.91
CA GLU A 72 -41.45 61.20 34.67
C GLU A 72 -42.56 60.73 35.62
N ALA A 73 -42.62 59.44 35.96
CA ALA A 73 -43.53 58.90 36.96
C ALA A 73 -43.27 59.49 38.36
N ALA A 74 -42.00 59.66 38.76
CA ALA A 74 -41.65 60.35 40.00
C ALA A 74 -42.08 61.82 39.99
N ARG A 75 -41.97 62.48 38.83
CA ARG A 75 -42.38 63.88 38.63
C ARG A 75 -43.89 64.08 38.75
N ALA A 76 -44.69 63.09 38.36
CA ALA A 76 -46.15 63.09 38.49
C ALA A 76 -46.66 62.81 39.93
N GLY A 77 -45.76 62.49 40.88
CA GLY A 77 -46.11 62.26 42.29
C GLY A 77 -47.05 61.06 42.49
N GLU A 78 -48.08 61.22 43.31
CA GLU A 78 -49.06 60.16 43.63
C GLU A 78 -49.77 59.60 42.38
N ALA A 79 -49.99 60.43 41.34
CA ALA A 79 -50.64 59.99 40.10
C ALA A 79 -49.74 59.06 39.24
N GLY A 80 -48.42 59.13 39.41
CA GLY A 80 -47.44 58.36 38.64
C GLY A 80 -47.05 57.02 39.29
N ARG A 81 -47.57 56.70 40.48
CA ARG A 81 -47.11 55.55 41.29
C ARG A 81 -47.23 54.20 40.58
N GLY A 82 -48.32 53.97 39.84
CA GLY A 82 -48.50 52.76 39.03
C GLY A 82 -47.55 52.69 37.84
N PHE A 83 -47.26 53.82 37.20
CA PHE A 83 -46.30 53.91 36.10
C PHE A 83 -44.86 53.67 36.57
N ALA A 84 -44.50 54.13 37.78
CA ALA A 84 -43.18 53.89 38.36
C ALA A 84 -42.89 52.38 38.53
N VAL A 85 -43.86 51.61 39.02
CA VAL A 85 -43.71 50.15 39.18
C VAL A 85 -43.51 49.46 37.83
N VAL A 86 -44.28 49.86 36.81
CA VAL A 86 -44.12 49.32 35.45
C VAL A 86 -42.75 49.68 34.88
N ALA A 87 -42.28 50.92 35.06
CA ALA A 87 -40.97 51.35 34.58
C ALA A 87 -39.82 50.56 35.22
N ASP A 88 -39.87 50.30 36.52
CA ASP A 88 -38.87 49.48 37.21
C ASP A 88 -38.89 48.01 36.73
N GLU A 89 -40.06 47.44 36.47
CA GLU A 89 -40.18 46.08 35.92
C GLU A 89 -39.61 45.99 34.50
N VAL A 90 -39.92 46.96 33.63
CA VAL A 90 -39.32 47.03 32.27
C VAL A 90 -37.80 47.17 32.35
N ARG A 91 -37.28 47.96 33.29
CA ARG A 91 -35.83 48.12 33.51
C ARG A 91 -35.19 46.80 33.94
N SER A 92 -35.83 46.07 34.85
CA SER A 92 -35.39 44.74 35.31
C SER A 92 -35.36 43.72 34.15
N LEU A 93 -36.39 43.72 33.29
CA LEU A 93 -36.43 42.87 32.10
C LEU A 93 -35.31 43.22 31.11
N ALA A 94 -35.08 44.49 30.85
CA ALA A 94 -34.00 44.95 29.97
C ALA A 94 -32.61 44.48 30.47
N ALA A 95 -32.35 44.61 31.77
CA ALA A 95 -31.11 44.12 32.38
C ALA A 95 -30.95 42.59 32.25
N LYS A 96 -32.01 41.82 32.51
CA LYS A 96 -32.00 40.35 32.32
C LYS A 96 -31.74 39.96 30.85
N THR A 97 -32.30 40.70 29.89
CA THR A 97 -32.03 40.48 28.46
C THR A 97 -30.57 40.76 28.10
N GLN A 98 -29.94 41.79 28.66
CA GLN A 98 -28.50 42.06 28.46
C GLN A 98 -27.61 40.96 29.04
N GLU A 99 -27.95 40.45 30.23
CA GLU A 99 -27.23 39.34 30.83
C GLU A 99 -27.34 38.08 29.96
N ALA A 100 -28.55 37.76 29.50
CA ALA A 100 -28.80 36.61 28.63
C ALA A 100 -28.06 36.70 27.29
N THR A 101 -28.08 37.87 26.63
CA THR A 101 -27.35 38.08 25.37
C THR A 101 -25.84 37.93 25.56
N THR A 102 -25.29 38.42 26.67
CA THR A 102 -23.85 38.25 27.00
C THR A 102 -23.46 36.80 27.22
N ARG A 103 -24.32 36.02 27.90
CA ARG A 103 -24.11 34.58 28.07
C ARG A 103 -24.17 33.84 26.73
N ILE A 104 -25.12 34.17 25.86
CA ILE A 104 -25.22 33.57 24.53
C ILE A 104 -23.99 33.91 23.69
N ASP A 105 -23.53 35.16 23.71
CA ASP A 105 -22.34 35.62 22.98
C ASP A 105 -21.09 34.82 23.39
N THR A 106 -20.94 34.51 24.68
CA THR A 106 -19.84 33.67 25.19
C THR A 106 -19.90 32.24 24.66
N ILE A 107 -21.11 31.67 24.57
CA ILE A 107 -21.32 30.32 24.03
C ILE A 107 -21.01 30.31 22.53
N VAL A 108 -21.48 31.31 21.80
CA VAL A 108 -21.25 31.45 20.35
C VAL A 108 -19.77 31.65 20.03
N ASP A 109 -19.05 32.44 20.83
CA ASP A 109 -17.60 32.60 20.70
C ASP A 109 -16.86 31.28 20.92
N THR A 110 -17.28 30.50 21.93
CA THR A 110 -16.72 29.16 22.18
C THR A 110 -16.97 28.20 21.02
N ILE A 111 -18.18 28.20 20.45
CA ILE A 111 -18.52 27.39 19.26
C ILE A 111 -17.69 27.82 18.05
N THR A 112 -17.53 29.12 17.84
CA THR A 112 -16.78 29.69 16.71
C THR A 112 -15.29 29.30 16.81
N ARG A 113 -14.68 29.44 17.98
CA ARG A 113 -13.30 29.00 18.23
C ARG A 113 -13.14 27.51 18.01
N GLY A 114 -14.00 26.68 18.62
CA GLY A 114 -13.95 25.23 18.42
C GLY A 114 -14.16 24.79 16.97
N SER A 115 -14.96 25.54 16.21
CA SER A 115 -15.14 25.29 14.76
C SER A 115 -13.88 25.63 13.95
N ASN A 116 -13.19 26.72 14.29
CA ASN A 116 -11.92 27.06 13.65
C ASN A 116 -10.83 26.02 13.95
N ASP A 117 -10.70 25.60 15.21
CA ASP A 117 -9.73 24.58 15.63
C ASP A 117 -10.00 23.24 14.91
N ALA A 118 -11.27 22.83 14.81
CA ALA A 118 -11.67 21.64 14.07
C ALA A 118 -11.36 21.75 12.57
N THR A 119 -11.49 22.93 11.97
CA THR A 119 -11.13 23.18 10.57
C THR A 119 -9.62 23.04 10.35
N GLU A 120 -8.80 23.57 11.26
CA GLU A 120 -7.35 23.41 11.20
C GLU A 120 -6.93 21.94 11.33
N PHE A 121 -7.52 21.21 12.29
CA PHE A 121 -7.28 19.78 12.45
C PHE A 121 -7.66 18.97 11.20
N MET A 122 -8.78 19.32 10.56
CA MET A 122 -9.21 18.67 9.31
C MET A 122 -8.24 18.95 8.16
N ARG A 123 -7.70 20.17 8.03
CA ARG A 123 -6.65 20.48 7.03
C ARG A 123 -5.37 19.68 7.28
N ALA A 124 -4.94 19.57 8.54
CA ALA A 124 -3.79 18.72 8.88
C ALA A 124 -4.06 17.25 8.55
N SER A 125 -5.28 16.76 8.79
CA SER A 125 -5.68 15.39 8.47
C SER A 125 -5.71 15.14 6.95
N GLU A 126 -6.08 16.13 6.14
CA GLU A 126 -6.03 16.05 4.68
C GLU A 126 -4.60 15.89 4.18
N ILE A 127 -3.63 16.61 4.75
CA ILE A 127 -2.20 16.48 4.42
C ILE A 127 -1.72 15.05 4.73
N VAL A 128 -2.00 14.54 5.93
CA VAL A 128 -1.61 13.18 6.33
C VAL A 128 -2.25 12.10 5.44
N ALA A 129 -3.50 12.29 5.05
CA ALA A 129 -4.17 11.39 4.10
C ALA A 129 -3.48 11.40 2.72
N GLY A 130 -3.04 12.58 2.26
CA GLY A 130 -2.25 12.75 1.04
C GLY A 130 -0.91 12.01 1.12
N GLU A 131 -0.11 12.25 2.16
CA GLU A 131 1.17 11.58 2.40
C GLU A 131 1.01 10.05 2.48
N THR A 132 -0.06 9.59 3.12
CA THR A 132 -0.38 8.16 3.20
C THR A 132 -0.70 7.56 1.83
N SER A 133 -1.43 8.31 0.99
CA SER A 133 -1.71 7.88 -0.38
C SER A 133 -0.44 7.75 -1.22
N GLU A 134 0.48 8.71 -1.12
CA GLU A 134 1.79 8.66 -1.80
C GLU A 134 2.62 7.45 -1.35
N ALA A 135 2.62 7.16 -0.04
CA ALA A 135 3.31 5.99 0.50
C ALA A 135 2.73 4.67 -0.04
N VAL A 136 1.40 4.57 -0.14
CA VAL A 136 0.74 3.39 -0.72
C VAL A 136 1.08 3.23 -2.20
N ASP A 137 1.14 4.32 -2.96
CA ASP A 137 1.54 4.28 -4.36
C ASP A 137 3.00 3.83 -4.53
N ALA A 138 3.91 4.25 -3.65
CA ALA A 138 5.30 3.77 -3.64
C ALA A 138 5.41 2.26 -3.35
N VAL A 139 4.60 1.74 -2.42
CA VAL A 139 4.50 0.29 -2.16
C VAL A 139 4.02 -0.43 -3.41
N ARG A 140 2.99 0.10 -4.08
CA ARG A 140 2.45 -0.48 -5.30
C ARG A 140 3.48 -0.55 -6.44
N GLN A 141 4.27 0.50 -6.63
CA GLN A 141 5.38 0.48 -7.60
C GLN A 141 6.43 -0.60 -7.26
N THR A 142 6.73 -0.78 -5.97
CA THR A 142 7.65 -1.81 -5.50
C THR A 142 7.09 -3.21 -5.79
N LEU A 143 5.81 -3.45 -5.52
CA LEU A 143 5.13 -4.72 -5.82
C LEU A 143 5.14 -5.04 -7.32
N ALA A 144 4.92 -4.05 -8.18
CA ALA A 144 5.03 -4.23 -9.63
C ALA A 144 6.44 -4.70 -10.04
N GLY A 145 7.48 -4.08 -9.48
CA GLY A 145 8.87 -4.50 -9.70
C GLY A 145 9.18 -5.91 -9.19
N ILE A 146 8.56 -6.34 -8.07
CA ILE A 146 8.67 -7.71 -7.57
C ILE A 146 8.00 -8.68 -8.55
N ASN A 147 6.80 -8.36 -9.04
CA ASN A 147 6.08 -9.21 -9.99
C ASN A 147 6.90 -9.47 -11.27
N ASP A 148 7.55 -8.43 -11.80
CA ASP A 148 8.40 -8.57 -12.99
C ASP A 148 9.64 -9.45 -12.72
N ARG A 149 10.25 -9.34 -11.53
CA ARG A 149 11.34 -10.25 -11.12
C ARG A 149 10.85 -11.69 -10.96
N MET A 150 9.65 -11.90 -10.43
CA MET A 150 9.06 -13.23 -10.30
C MET A 150 8.83 -13.90 -11.66
N LYS A 151 8.39 -13.14 -12.67
CA LYS A 151 8.30 -13.63 -14.06
C LYS A 151 9.67 -14.08 -14.59
N GLN A 152 10.71 -13.26 -14.42
CA GLN A 152 12.07 -13.61 -14.83
C GLN A 152 12.59 -14.89 -14.15
N ILE A 153 12.31 -15.07 -12.85
CA ILE A 153 12.69 -16.28 -12.12
C ILE A 153 11.91 -17.49 -12.65
N SER A 154 10.62 -17.34 -12.96
CA SER A 154 9.81 -18.41 -13.54
C SER A 154 10.37 -18.84 -14.91
N ASP A 155 10.73 -17.89 -15.77
CA ASP A 155 11.32 -18.17 -17.08
C ASP A 155 12.69 -18.87 -16.95
N ALA A 156 13.55 -18.40 -16.06
CA ALA A 156 14.83 -19.04 -15.77
C ALA A 156 14.66 -20.46 -15.25
N THR A 157 13.65 -20.70 -14.41
CA THR A 157 13.33 -22.05 -13.89
C THR A 157 12.93 -23.00 -15.01
N ILE A 158 12.16 -22.52 -15.99
CA ILE A 158 11.79 -23.31 -17.18
C ILE A 158 13.04 -23.65 -17.99
N GLN A 159 13.94 -22.69 -18.23
CA GLN A 159 15.19 -22.94 -18.95
C GLN A 159 16.08 -23.95 -18.23
N VAL A 160 16.19 -23.87 -16.90
CA VAL A 160 16.95 -24.84 -16.10
C VAL A 160 16.34 -26.24 -16.20
N ALA A 161 15.01 -26.35 -16.16
CA ALA A 161 14.33 -27.63 -16.33
C ALA A 161 14.62 -28.24 -17.71
N THR A 162 14.53 -27.46 -18.78
CA THR A 162 14.89 -27.91 -20.15
C THR A 162 16.35 -28.32 -20.24
N ALA A 163 17.28 -27.54 -19.68
CA ALA A 163 18.70 -27.90 -19.67
C ALA A 163 18.98 -29.20 -18.89
N ALA A 164 18.25 -29.46 -17.81
CA ALA A 164 18.35 -30.71 -17.06
C ALA A 164 17.82 -31.93 -17.84
N GLU A 165 16.75 -31.75 -18.63
CA GLU A 165 16.24 -32.79 -19.55
C GLU A 165 17.29 -33.10 -20.63
N GLU A 166 17.88 -32.08 -21.25
CA GLU A 166 18.96 -32.26 -22.24
C GLU A 166 20.19 -32.96 -21.62
N GLN A 167 20.60 -32.55 -20.42
CA GLN A 167 21.73 -33.16 -19.71
C GLN A 167 21.46 -34.63 -19.37
N THR A 168 20.22 -35.00 -19.07
CA THR A 168 19.81 -36.39 -18.85
C THR A 168 19.97 -37.20 -20.14
N SER A 169 19.49 -36.68 -21.27
CA SER A 169 19.67 -37.32 -22.59
C SER A 169 21.14 -37.52 -22.94
N VAL A 170 21.98 -36.49 -22.74
CA VAL A 170 23.43 -36.58 -22.98
C VAL A 170 24.08 -37.61 -22.07
N SER A 171 23.63 -37.72 -20.82
CA SER A 171 24.15 -38.71 -19.86
C SER A 171 23.81 -40.14 -20.29
N ASP A 172 22.61 -40.37 -20.83
CA ASP A 172 22.21 -41.67 -21.38
C ASP A 172 23.04 -42.05 -22.62
N ASP A 173 23.32 -41.09 -23.50
CA ASP A 173 24.19 -41.31 -24.67
C ASP A 173 25.63 -41.61 -24.24
N ILE A 174 26.16 -40.91 -23.22
CA ILE A 174 27.47 -41.21 -22.64
C ILE A 174 27.49 -42.65 -22.09
N ASN A 175 26.45 -43.05 -21.37
CA ASN A 175 26.36 -44.40 -20.81
C ASN A 175 26.37 -45.49 -21.90
N ARG A 176 25.63 -45.27 -23.00
CA ARG A 176 25.68 -46.16 -24.18
C ARG A 176 27.08 -46.22 -24.77
N ASN A 177 27.71 -45.07 -25.01
CA ASN A 177 29.07 -45.02 -25.55
C ASN A 177 30.08 -45.75 -24.65
N VAL A 178 29.97 -45.63 -23.33
CA VAL A 178 30.82 -46.36 -22.38
C VAL A 178 30.60 -47.87 -22.49
N THR A 179 29.36 -48.31 -22.66
CA THR A 179 29.02 -49.73 -22.85
C THR A 179 29.63 -50.26 -24.15
N ASP A 180 29.49 -49.53 -25.27
CA ASP A 180 30.03 -49.91 -26.58
C ASP A 180 31.56 -49.99 -26.57
N VAL A 181 32.23 -49.06 -25.87
CA VAL A 181 33.69 -49.08 -25.67
C VAL A 181 34.10 -50.32 -24.87
N SER A 182 33.35 -50.67 -23.83
CA SER A 182 33.62 -51.87 -23.03
C SER A 182 33.48 -53.16 -23.85
N GLU A 183 32.45 -53.26 -24.69
CA GLU A 183 32.26 -54.41 -25.59
C GLU A 183 33.37 -54.50 -26.63
N THR A 184 33.75 -53.38 -27.23
CA THR A 184 34.85 -53.31 -28.20
C THR A 184 36.18 -53.73 -27.57
N ALA A 185 36.45 -53.29 -26.34
CA ALA A 185 37.65 -53.69 -25.60
C ALA A 185 37.70 -55.21 -25.35
N GLU A 186 36.55 -55.82 -25.02
CA GLU A 186 36.44 -57.27 -24.80
C GLU A 186 36.63 -58.08 -26.09
N ASN A 187 36.07 -57.60 -27.21
CA ASN A 187 36.29 -58.20 -28.53
C ASN A 187 37.76 -58.11 -28.96
N MET A 188 38.42 -56.98 -28.67
CA MET A 188 39.84 -56.79 -28.94
C MET A 188 40.71 -57.73 -28.09
N ARG A 189 40.37 -57.92 -26.80
CA ARG A 189 41.02 -58.90 -25.92
C ARG A 189 40.92 -60.31 -26.49
N THR A 190 39.71 -60.72 -26.88
CA THR A 190 39.46 -62.05 -27.48
C THR A 190 40.25 -62.25 -28.77
N SER A 191 40.27 -61.25 -29.66
CA SER A 191 41.03 -61.31 -30.91
C SER A 191 42.54 -61.39 -30.67
N ALA A 192 43.05 -60.68 -29.66
CA ALA A 192 44.45 -60.77 -29.27
C ALA A 192 44.81 -62.17 -28.74
N GLU A 193 43.95 -62.78 -27.93
CA GLU A 193 44.11 -64.16 -27.46
C GLU A 193 44.10 -65.17 -28.63
N GLU A 194 43.22 -65.00 -29.60
CA GLU A 194 43.19 -65.84 -30.79
C GLU A 194 44.45 -65.69 -31.64
N ASN A 195 44.91 -64.45 -31.87
CA ASN A 195 46.16 -64.19 -32.57
C ASN A 195 47.36 -64.84 -31.85
N LEU A 196 47.43 -64.73 -30.52
CA LEU A 196 48.48 -65.38 -29.72
C LEU A 196 48.45 -66.91 -29.86
N ARG A 197 47.26 -67.52 -29.96
CA ARG A 197 47.14 -68.98 -30.20
C ARG A 197 47.59 -69.41 -31.59
N ARG A 198 47.48 -68.54 -32.60
CA ARG A 198 47.92 -68.81 -33.98
C ARG A 198 49.42 -68.63 -34.18
N VAL A 199 50.11 -67.87 -33.31
CA VAL A 199 51.57 -67.65 -33.41
C VAL A 199 52.37 -68.97 -33.43
N PRO A 200 52.14 -69.96 -32.53
CA PRO A 200 52.83 -71.26 -32.59
C PRO A 200 52.62 -72.03 -33.90
N GLU A 201 51.42 -71.95 -34.51
CA GLU A 201 51.13 -72.59 -35.79
C GLU A 201 51.95 -71.97 -36.91
N LEU A 202 51.98 -70.63 -36.97
CA LEU A 202 52.81 -69.89 -37.93
C LEU A 202 54.30 -70.17 -37.75
N GLU A 203 54.77 -70.24 -36.49
CA GLU A 203 56.14 -70.64 -36.21
C GLU A 203 56.45 -72.06 -36.70
N SER A 204 55.51 -73.00 -36.54
CA SER A 204 55.65 -74.36 -37.05
C SER A 204 55.74 -74.39 -38.57
N MET A 205 54.81 -73.72 -39.26
CA MET A 205 54.82 -73.61 -40.72
C MET A 205 56.12 -72.96 -41.24
N ALA A 206 56.62 -71.93 -40.55
CA ALA A 206 57.87 -71.27 -40.90
C ALA A 206 59.11 -72.15 -40.64
N ARG A 207 59.07 -73.06 -39.66
CA ARG A 207 60.11 -74.09 -39.47
C ARG A 207 60.07 -75.12 -40.61
N GLU A 208 58.90 -75.65 -40.93
CA GLU A 208 58.70 -76.61 -42.02
C GLU A 208 59.13 -76.05 -43.39
N ALA A 209 58.75 -74.81 -43.70
CA ALA A 209 59.16 -74.15 -44.93
C ALA A 209 60.70 -73.97 -45.03
N ARG A 210 61.36 -73.65 -43.91
CA ARG A 210 62.83 -73.57 -43.84
C ARG A 210 63.50 -74.93 -44.04
N GLU A 211 62.96 -75.99 -43.47
CA GLU A 211 63.45 -77.36 -43.70
C GLU A 211 63.26 -77.80 -45.16
N LEU A 212 62.13 -77.46 -45.78
CA LEU A 212 61.91 -77.76 -47.19
C LEU A 212 62.89 -77.00 -48.09
N ALA A 213 63.11 -75.71 -47.81
CA ALA A 213 64.06 -74.88 -48.55
C ALA A 213 65.51 -75.40 -48.42
N SER A 214 65.95 -75.81 -47.23
CA SER A 214 67.29 -76.37 -47.02
C SER A 214 67.48 -77.70 -47.78
N ARG A 215 66.44 -78.55 -47.82
CA ARG A 215 66.44 -79.79 -48.61
C ARG A 215 66.55 -79.55 -50.11
N ILE A 216 65.93 -78.48 -50.64
CA ILE A 216 66.05 -78.11 -52.05
C ILE A 216 67.48 -77.60 -52.33
N HIS A 217 68.03 -76.78 -51.45
CA HIS A 217 69.39 -76.26 -51.58
C HIS A 217 70.50 -77.32 -51.45
N GLN A 218 70.24 -78.45 -50.79
CA GLN A 218 71.15 -79.60 -50.74
C GLN A 218 71.05 -80.54 -51.95
N LYS A 219 70.03 -80.38 -52.79
CA LYS A 219 69.76 -81.25 -53.95
C LYS A 219 70.01 -80.60 -55.31
N GLY A 220 70.30 -79.30 -55.35
CA GLY A 220 70.78 -78.58 -56.54
C GLY A 220 72.27 -78.35 -56.45
#